data_AF-X0LCV8-F1
#
_entry.id   AF-X0LCV8-F1
#
_cell.length_a   1.000
_cell.length_b   1.000
_cell.length_c   1.000
_cell.angle_alpha   90.00
_cell.angle_beta   90.00
_cell.angle_gamma   90.00
#
_symmetry.space_group_name_H-M   'P 1'
#
loop_
_entity.id
_entity.type
_entity.pdbx_description
1 polymer ?
#
loop_
_entity_poly.entity_id
_entity_poly.type
_entity_poly.pdbx_seq_one_letter_code
_entity_poly.pdbx_strand_id
1 'polypeptide(L)'
;MQSVQERKNIIVEAANALMLDVNCSSYPLITSSNTTLVSIISGLTLNPKNIIETIGIVKACTARVGDWPGRGIPTGRRRRCGWFGLVVVKYSTSINYCNFLNLTKLDALDTFDTIKVAIAYKFDGVELEHYPADLDMLAQAEVVYHELPGWQKPTTGANTFYGLPKQAR
;
A
#
# COMPACT_ATOMS: atom_id res chain seq x y z
N MET A 1 3.34 -8.47 27.82
CA MET A 1 2.24 -9.41 28.17
C MET A 1 1.43 -8.97 29.38
N GLN A 2 2.04 -8.46 30.46
CA GLN A 2 1.30 -7.94 31.61
C GLN A 2 0.30 -6.83 31.22
N SER A 3 0.69 -5.92 30.32
CA SER A 3 -0.20 -4.85 29.80
C SER A 3 -1.45 -5.37 29.06
N VAL A 4 -1.34 -6.53 28.38
CA VAL A 4 -2.48 -7.19 27.70
C VAL A 4 -3.41 -7.82 28.74
N GLN A 5 -2.85 -8.41 29.80
CA GLN A 5 -3.61 -8.95 30.94
C GLN A 5 -4.29 -7.84 31.74
N GLU A 6 -3.67 -6.67 31.83
CA GLU A 6 -4.20 -5.46 32.45
C GLU A 6 -5.20 -4.69 31.57
N ARG A 7 -5.61 -5.24 30.41
CA ARG A 7 -6.55 -4.62 29.44
C ARG A 7 -6.19 -3.20 29.02
N LYS A 8 -4.89 -2.90 28.88
CA LYS A 8 -4.44 -1.60 28.36
C LYS A 8 -4.60 -1.57 26.84
N ASN A 9 -4.94 -0.39 26.30
CA ASN A 9 -4.92 -0.15 24.86
C ASN A 9 -3.46 -0.13 24.38
N ILE A 10 -3.14 -0.96 23.38
CA ILE A 10 -1.80 -1.08 22.82
C ILE A 10 -1.88 -0.74 21.33
N ILE A 11 -1.00 0.15 20.89
CA ILE A 11 -0.77 0.42 19.47
C ILE A 11 0.53 -0.26 19.08
N VAL A 12 0.52 -0.99 17.96
CA VAL A 12 1.70 -1.63 17.40
C VAL A 12 2.08 -0.90 16.12
N GLU A 13 3.28 -0.34 16.10
CA GLU A 13 3.84 0.30 14.91
C GLU A 13 4.60 -0.73 14.09
N ALA A 14 4.08 -1.04 12.89
CA ALA A 14 4.76 -1.91 11.94
C ALA A 14 5.85 -1.14 11.19
N ALA A 15 6.98 -1.81 10.94
CA ALA A 15 8.01 -1.31 10.05
C ALA A 15 7.78 -1.81 8.61
N ASN A 16 8.26 -1.03 7.63
CA ASN A 16 8.17 -1.35 6.20
C ASN A 16 6.70 -1.42 5.72
N ALA A 17 6.42 -2.22 4.70
CA ALA A 17 5.11 -2.37 4.09
C ALA A 17 4.99 -3.76 3.45
N LEU A 18 3.75 -4.23 3.27
CA LEU A 18 3.46 -5.57 2.73
C LEU A 18 4.15 -5.85 1.39
N MET A 19 4.33 -4.84 0.54
CA MET A 19 5.05 -5.00 -0.74
C MET A 19 6.57 -5.14 -0.60
N LEU A 20 7.06 -5.33 0.62
CA LEU A 20 8.44 -5.69 0.95
C LEU A 20 8.49 -6.96 1.81
N ASP A 21 7.36 -7.62 2.06
CA ASP A 21 7.28 -8.83 2.86
C ASP A 21 8.06 -10.00 2.23
N VAL A 22 8.64 -10.85 3.07
CA VAL A 22 9.44 -11.98 2.60
C VAL A 22 8.63 -13.10 1.95
N ASN A 23 7.37 -13.28 2.36
CA ASN A 23 6.54 -14.39 1.91
C ASN A 23 5.49 -13.96 0.89
N CYS A 24 4.95 -12.76 1.05
CA CYS A 24 3.76 -12.31 0.31
C CYS A 24 4.07 -11.15 -0.62
N SER A 25 5.28 -11.09 -1.18
CA SER A 25 5.64 -9.97 -2.06
C SER A 25 6.53 -10.38 -3.22
N SER A 26 6.98 -9.38 -3.97
CA SER A 26 7.80 -9.48 -5.18
C SER A 26 9.23 -9.91 -4.86
N TYR A 27 9.39 -11.13 -4.33
CA TYR A 27 10.66 -11.80 -4.07
C TYR A 27 11.51 -11.85 -5.34
N PRO A 28 12.82 -11.54 -5.33
CA PRO A 28 13.68 -11.28 -4.15
C PRO A 28 13.81 -9.80 -3.76
N LEU A 29 13.00 -8.89 -4.31
CA LEU A 29 13.16 -7.43 -4.17
C LEU A 29 12.52 -6.87 -2.89
N ILE A 30 12.82 -7.50 -1.76
CA ILE A 30 12.05 -7.43 -0.52
C ILE A 30 12.97 -7.25 0.70
N THR A 31 12.40 -7.14 1.90
CA THR A 31 13.17 -7.30 3.14
C THR A 31 13.25 -8.77 3.56
N SER A 32 14.11 -9.10 4.52
CA SER A 32 14.29 -10.47 5.04
C SER A 32 13.35 -10.82 6.20
N SER A 33 12.33 -10.00 6.47
CA SER A 33 11.40 -10.17 7.58
C SER A 33 9.94 -10.12 7.13
N ASN A 34 9.06 -10.59 8.02
CA ASN A 34 7.61 -10.46 7.86
C ASN A 34 7.17 -9.04 8.27
N THR A 35 6.46 -8.38 7.36
CA THR A 35 5.88 -7.04 7.52
C THR A 35 4.35 -7.09 7.62
N THR A 36 3.79 -8.29 7.58
CA THR A 36 2.35 -8.54 7.71
C THR A 36 1.90 -8.66 9.17
N LEU A 37 0.58 -8.77 9.37
CA LEU A 37 -0.03 -9.04 10.66
C LEU A 37 0.57 -10.26 11.38
N VAL A 38 1.09 -11.23 10.63
CA VAL A 38 1.73 -12.44 11.19
C VAL A 38 2.91 -12.09 12.09
N SER A 39 3.72 -11.09 11.72
CA SER A 39 4.90 -10.73 12.52
C SER A 39 4.54 -10.11 13.86
N ILE A 40 3.38 -9.46 13.96
CA ILE A 40 2.85 -8.93 15.22
C ILE A 40 2.45 -10.08 16.14
N ILE A 41 1.73 -11.07 15.60
CA ILE A 41 1.29 -12.25 16.35
C ILE A 41 2.50 -13.05 16.83
N SER A 42 3.44 -13.38 15.92
CA SER A 42 4.60 -14.19 16.25
C SER A 42 5.64 -13.44 17.07
N GLY A 43 5.86 -12.15 16.79
CA GLY A 43 6.91 -11.35 17.41
C GLY A 43 6.56 -10.82 18.79
N LEU A 44 5.28 -10.53 19.06
CA LEU A 44 4.80 -10.07 20.37
C LEU A 44 4.10 -11.18 21.17
N THR A 45 4.00 -12.38 20.61
CA THR A 45 3.29 -13.54 21.19
C THR A 45 1.88 -13.16 21.63
N LEU A 46 1.17 -12.43 20.75
CA LEU A 46 -0.19 -11.97 21.02
C LEU A 46 -1.19 -13.05 20.58
N ASN A 47 -2.24 -13.24 21.37
CA ASN A 47 -3.38 -14.04 20.94
C ASN A 47 -4.03 -13.31 19.74
N PRO A 48 -4.19 -13.94 18.57
CA PRO A 48 -4.81 -13.32 17.39
C PRO A 48 -6.19 -12.72 17.69
N LYS A 49 -6.95 -13.31 18.63
CA LYS A 49 -8.27 -12.83 19.04
C LYS A 49 -8.24 -11.47 19.76
N ASN A 50 -7.08 -11.02 20.21
CA ASN A 50 -6.93 -9.74 20.89
C ASN A 50 -6.67 -8.59 19.90
N ILE A 51 -6.46 -8.89 18.61
CA ILE A 51 -6.29 -7.88 17.58
C ILE A 51 -7.69 -7.44 17.13
N ILE A 52 -8.07 -6.25 17.59
CA ILE A 52 -9.40 -5.68 17.36
C ILE A 52 -9.48 -4.84 16.09
N GLU A 53 -8.42 -4.10 15.78
CA GLU A 53 -8.41 -3.15 14.67
C GLU A 53 -7.06 -3.17 13.95
N THR A 54 -7.12 -3.12 12.63
CA THR A 54 -5.95 -3.01 11.75
C THR A 54 -6.17 -1.85 10.77
N ILE A 55 -5.18 -0.96 10.71
CA ILE A 55 -5.22 0.24 9.86
C ILE A 55 -4.17 0.09 8.76
N GLY A 56 -4.60 0.00 7.51
CA GLY A 56 -3.72 0.01 6.35
C GLY A 56 -3.28 1.42 6.00
N ILE A 57 -2.00 1.73 6.16
CA ILE A 57 -1.45 3.02 5.74
C ILE A 57 -1.16 2.97 4.23
N VAL A 58 -1.96 3.69 3.45
CA VAL A 58 -1.82 3.75 1.98
C VAL A 58 -1.47 5.17 1.57
N LYS A 59 -0.59 5.32 0.58
CA LYS A 59 -0.22 6.63 0.06
C LYS A 59 -0.97 6.88 -1.24
N ALA A 60 -1.44 8.11 -1.46
CA ALA A 60 -2.16 8.51 -2.67
C ALA A 60 -1.37 8.31 -3.98
N CYS A 61 -0.04 8.15 -3.89
CA CYS A 61 0.79 7.66 -4.98
C CYS A 61 1.75 6.57 -4.50
N THR A 62 2.03 5.59 -5.35
CA THR A 62 2.96 4.51 -5.02
C THR A 62 4.40 5.01 -5.06
N ALA A 63 5.23 4.51 -4.15
CA ALA A 63 6.66 4.81 -4.14
C ALA A 63 7.47 3.59 -3.71
N ARG A 64 8.56 3.31 -4.42
CA ARG A 64 9.48 2.22 -4.08
C ARG A 64 10.93 2.72 -4.08
N VAL A 65 11.69 2.29 -3.07
CA VAL A 65 13.16 2.37 -3.03
C VAL A 65 13.70 0.97 -3.27
N GLY A 66 14.83 0.87 -3.98
CA GLY A 66 15.46 -0.41 -4.28
C GLY A 66 15.30 -0.78 -5.75
N ASP A 67 15.47 -2.05 -6.07
CA ASP A 67 15.40 -2.54 -7.44
C ASP A 67 13.95 -2.79 -7.89
N TRP A 68 13.70 -2.85 -9.19
CA TRP A 68 12.41 -3.21 -9.77
C TRP A 68 12.68 -4.16 -10.94
N PRO A 69 11.78 -5.12 -11.24
CA PRO A 69 11.96 -6.00 -12.37
C PRO A 69 12.28 -5.22 -13.66
N GLY A 70 13.46 -5.48 -14.25
CA GLY A 70 13.95 -4.79 -15.45
C GLY A 70 14.48 -3.35 -15.26
N ARG A 71 14.56 -2.82 -14.03
CA ARG A 71 15.04 -1.44 -13.76
C ARG A 71 15.88 -1.39 -12.48
N GLY A 72 17.21 -1.31 -12.66
CA GLY A 72 18.21 -1.23 -11.58
C GLY A 72 17.95 -0.16 -10.50
N ILE A 73 18.71 -0.25 -9.40
CA ILE A 73 18.59 0.64 -8.24
C ILE A 73 18.99 2.09 -8.61
N PRO A 74 18.13 3.10 -8.36
CA PRO A 74 18.51 4.50 -8.53
C PRO A 74 19.68 4.89 -7.61
N THR A 75 20.68 5.59 -8.14
CA THR A 75 21.77 6.16 -7.32
C THR A 75 21.21 7.07 -6.22
N GLY A 76 21.77 6.97 -5.01
CA GLY A 76 21.36 7.81 -3.87
C GLY A 76 20.02 7.43 -3.22
N ARG A 77 19.50 6.21 -3.42
CA ARG A 77 18.22 5.74 -2.85
C ARG A 77 17.02 6.62 -3.22
N ARG A 78 17.05 7.24 -4.40
CA ARG A 78 15.90 7.99 -4.92
C ARG A 78 14.68 7.06 -5.07
N ARG A 79 13.50 7.59 -4.73
CA ARG A 79 12.24 6.83 -4.82
C ARG A 79 11.75 6.86 -6.26
N ARG A 80 11.41 5.68 -6.81
CA ARG A 80 10.55 5.61 -7.98
C ARG A 80 9.12 5.87 -7.54
N CYS A 81 8.41 6.72 -8.25
CA CYS A 81 7.02 7.05 -7.98
C CYS A 81 6.12 6.52 -9.09
N GLY A 82 4.90 6.14 -8.73
CA GLY A 82 3.88 5.70 -9.67
C GLY A 82 2.49 6.10 -9.19
N TRP A 83 1.50 5.84 -10.03
CA TRP A 83 0.09 6.05 -9.72
C TRP A 83 -0.40 5.17 -8.57
N PHE A 84 -1.56 5.52 -8.00
CA PHE A 84 -2.20 4.72 -6.97
C PHE A 84 -2.58 3.34 -7.51
N GLY A 85 -2.31 2.28 -6.75
CA GLY A 85 -2.54 0.90 -7.20
C GLY A 85 -3.57 0.18 -6.35
N LEU A 86 -4.82 0.12 -6.82
CA LEU A 86 -5.90 -0.57 -6.11
C LEU A 86 -5.71 -2.09 -6.08
N VAL A 87 -5.10 -2.68 -7.12
CA VAL A 87 -4.76 -4.12 -7.14
C VAL A 87 -3.88 -4.48 -5.94
N VAL A 88 -2.85 -3.67 -5.69
CA VAL A 88 -1.91 -3.83 -4.59
C VAL A 88 -2.58 -3.58 -3.24
N VAL A 89 -3.43 -2.55 -3.13
CA VAL A 89 -4.16 -2.25 -1.89
C VAL A 89 -5.14 -3.36 -1.55
N LYS A 90 -5.86 -3.92 -2.53
CA LYS A 90 -6.78 -5.05 -2.35
C LYS A 90 -6.02 -6.28 -1.85
N TYR A 91 -4.91 -6.62 -2.48
CA TYR A 91 -4.04 -7.71 -2.06
C TYR A 91 -3.47 -7.50 -0.64
N SER A 92 -3.02 -6.27 -0.34
CA SER A 92 -2.52 -5.94 0.99
C SER A 92 -3.61 -6.04 2.06
N THR A 93 -4.83 -5.63 1.72
CA THR A 93 -5.99 -5.67 2.63
C THR A 93 -6.42 -7.11 2.90
N SER A 94 -6.38 -8.00 1.90
CA SER A 94 -6.75 -9.41 2.10
C SER A 94 -5.77 -10.16 2.99
N ILE A 95 -4.48 -9.80 2.97
CA ILE A 95 -3.47 -10.46 3.80
C ILE A 95 -3.46 -9.91 5.24
N ASN A 96 -3.57 -8.59 5.39
CA ASN A 96 -3.49 -7.94 6.71
C ASN A 96 -4.85 -7.77 7.38
N TYR A 97 -5.95 -8.16 6.73
CA TYR A 97 -7.32 -8.02 7.22
C TYR A 97 -7.64 -6.59 7.66
N CYS A 98 -7.25 -5.59 6.86
CA CYS A 98 -7.41 -4.17 7.23
C CYS A 98 -8.88 -3.78 7.42
N ASN A 99 -9.22 -3.30 8.62
CA ASN A 99 -10.55 -2.74 8.91
C ASN A 99 -10.71 -1.34 8.33
N PHE A 100 -9.63 -0.55 8.38
CA PHE A 100 -9.62 0.84 7.95
C PHE A 100 -8.41 1.11 7.06
N LEU A 101 -8.53 2.13 6.21
CA LEU A 101 -7.41 2.65 5.42
C LEU A 101 -7.15 4.10 5.82
N ASN A 102 -5.87 4.43 6.01
CA ASN A 102 -5.42 5.80 6.16
C ASN A 102 -4.73 6.24 4.86
N LEU A 103 -5.40 7.08 4.08
CA LEU A 103 -4.87 7.64 2.84
C LEU A 103 -4.01 8.86 3.12
N THR A 104 -2.71 8.73 2.87
CA THR A 104 -1.70 9.75 3.17
C THR A 104 -1.19 10.43 1.91
N LYS A 105 -0.67 11.65 2.08
CA LYS A 105 -0.05 12.48 1.03
C LYS A 105 -0.99 12.75 -0.15
N LEU A 106 -2.26 13.05 0.15
CA LEU A 106 -3.26 13.44 -0.84
C LEU A 106 -2.85 14.74 -1.55
N ASP A 107 -2.22 15.66 -0.81
CA ASP A 107 -1.66 16.93 -1.28
C ASP A 107 -0.66 16.78 -2.44
N ALA A 108 0.00 15.62 -2.55
CA ALA A 108 0.89 15.34 -3.67
C ALA A 108 0.17 15.26 -5.02
N LEU A 109 -1.17 15.17 -5.02
CA LEU A 109 -2.00 15.11 -6.23
C LEU A 109 -2.67 16.46 -6.57
N ASP A 110 -2.44 17.52 -5.78
CA ASP A 110 -3.18 18.79 -5.87
C ASP A 110 -3.09 19.51 -7.22
N THR A 111 -2.04 19.21 -8.00
CA THR A 111 -1.69 19.94 -9.24
C THR A 111 -1.91 19.15 -10.52
N PHE A 112 -2.50 17.96 -10.43
CA PHE A 112 -2.76 17.11 -11.60
C PHE A 112 -4.13 17.45 -12.21
N ASP A 113 -4.19 17.50 -13.55
CA ASP A 113 -5.47 17.63 -14.28
C ASP A 113 -6.23 16.31 -14.30
N THR A 114 -5.49 15.20 -14.42
CA THR A 114 -6.02 13.83 -14.45
C THR A 114 -5.18 12.96 -13.54
N ILE A 115 -5.86 12.21 -12.68
CA ILE A 115 -5.25 11.25 -11.76
C ILE A 115 -5.58 9.86 -12.27
N LYS A 116 -4.55 9.02 -12.47
CA LYS A 116 -4.75 7.63 -12.85
C LYS A 116 -4.72 6.72 -11.64
N VAL A 117 -5.59 5.72 -11.63
CA VAL A 117 -5.65 4.67 -10.60
C VAL A 117 -5.56 3.32 -11.28
N ALA A 118 -4.56 2.51 -10.93
CA ALA A 118 -4.43 1.16 -11.46
C ALA A 118 -5.47 0.25 -10.81
N ILE A 119 -6.42 -0.24 -11.60
CA ILE A 119 -7.57 -1.05 -11.15
C ILE A 119 -7.40 -2.53 -11.43
N ALA A 120 -6.61 -2.90 -12.44
CA ALA A 120 -6.35 -4.27 -12.83
C ALA A 120 -4.99 -4.42 -13.51
N TYR A 121 -4.50 -5.65 -13.57
CA TYR A 121 -3.35 -6.03 -14.38
C TYR A 121 -3.80 -7.02 -15.45
N LYS A 122 -3.24 -6.93 -16.65
CA LYS A 122 -3.45 -7.90 -17.73
C LYS A 122 -2.14 -8.54 -18.12
N PHE A 123 -2.16 -9.83 -18.38
CA PHE A 123 -1.03 -10.57 -18.94
C PHE A 123 -1.55 -11.42 -20.09
N ASP A 124 -0.91 -11.35 -21.25
CA ASP A 124 -1.37 -11.97 -22.50
C ASP A 124 -2.86 -11.69 -22.83
N GLY A 125 -3.30 -10.45 -22.57
CA GLY A 125 -4.67 -10.00 -22.80
C GLY A 125 -5.70 -10.46 -21.77
N VAL A 126 -5.32 -11.33 -20.82
CA VAL A 126 -6.19 -11.84 -19.75
C VAL A 126 -6.01 -11.02 -18.49
N GLU A 127 -7.12 -10.59 -17.89
CA GLU A 127 -7.10 -9.88 -16.60
C GLU A 127 -6.71 -10.81 -15.46
N LEU A 128 -5.77 -10.36 -14.62
CA LEU A 128 -5.32 -11.08 -13.45
C LEU A 128 -6.26 -10.82 -12.28
N GLU A 129 -6.77 -11.90 -11.68
CA GLU A 129 -7.66 -11.83 -10.52
C GLU A 129 -6.94 -11.27 -9.27
N HIS A 130 -5.63 -11.56 -9.16
CA HIS A 130 -4.81 -11.23 -8.00
C HIS A 130 -3.45 -10.67 -8.42
N TYR A 131 -2.74 -10.10 -7.46
CA TYR A 131 -1.36 -9.67 -7.66
C TYR A 131 -0.48 -10.90 -7.99
N PRO A 132 0.25 -10.90 -9.13
CA PRO A 132 1.04 -12.06 -9.54
C PRO A 132 2.26 -12.25 -8.63
N ALA A 133 2.53 -13.51 -8.27
CA ALA A 133 3.74 -13.87 -7.53
C ALA A 133 4.99 -13.92 -8.43
N ASP A 134 4.79 -14.23 -9.71
CA ASP A 134 5.86 -14.30 -10.71
C ASP A 134 6.31 -12.89 -11.13
N LEU A 135 7.61 -12.61 -10.99
CA LEU A 135 8.21 -11.33 -11.35
C LEU A 135 8.23 -11.07 -12.86
N ASP A 136 8.39 -12.09 -13.68
CA ASP A 136 8.42 -11.95 -15.13
C ASP A 136 7.03 -11.62 -15.65
N MET A 137 6.01 -12.28 -15.07
CA MET A 137 4.60 -11.93 -15.32
C MET A 137 4.29 -10.50 -14.87
N LEU A 138 4.72 -10.11 -13.67
CA LEU A 138 4.53 -8.75 -13.16
C LEU A 138 5.25 -7.69 -14.01
N ALA A 139 6.44 -7.99 -14.52
CA ALA A 139 7.23 -7.08 -15.35
C ALA A 139 6.59 -6.84 -16.72
N GLN A 140 5.91 -7.84 -17.26
CA GLN A 140 5.25 -7.82 -18.56
C GLN A 140 3.77 -7.42 -18.47
N ALA A 141 3.19 -7.43 -17.26
CA ALA A 141 1.78 -7.11 -17.05
C ALA A 141 1.46 -5.68 -17.51
N GLU A 142 0.43 -5.56 -18.33
CA GLU A 142 -0.17 -4.29 -18.69
C GLU A 142 -1.04 -3.78 -17.54
N VAL A 143 -0.84 -2.52 -17.16
CA VAL A 143 -1.63 -1.88 -16.09
C VAL A 143 -2.85 -1.21 -16.68
N VAL A 144 -4.03 -1.62 -16.22
CA VAL A 144 -5.30 -0.99 -16.60
C VAL A 144 -5.58 0.17 -15.63
N TYR A 145 -5.68 1.38 -16.18
CA TYR A 145 -5.94 2.60 -15.42
C TYR A 145 -7.38 3.06 -15.54
N HIS A 146 -7.96 3.48 -14.43
CA HIS A 146 -9.12 4.37 -14.40
C HIS A 146 -8.65 5.81 -14.24
N GLU A 147 -9.18 6.72 -15.05
CA GLU A 147 -8.82 8.14 -15.03
C GLU A 147 -9.88 8.95 -14.30
N LEU A 148 -9.45 9.72 -13.30
CA LEU A 148 -10.28 10.61 -12.50
C LEU A 148 -9.87 12.06 -12.78
N PRO A 149 -10.81 13.01 -12.80
CA PRO A 149 -10.46 14.42 -12.86
C PRO A 149 -9.74 14.82 -11.58
N GLY A 150 -8.61 15.49 -11.72
CA GLY A 150 -7.96 16.15 -10.61
C GLY A 150 -8.72 17.40 -10.17
N TRP A 151 -8.25 18.02 -9.09
CA TRP A 151 -8.95 19.14 -8.46
C TRP A 151 -8.24 20.49 -8.60
N GLN A 152 -6.96 20.53 -8.99
CA GLN A 152 -6.18 21.75 -9.22
C GLN A 152 -6.31 22.79 -8.08
N LYS A 153 -6.34 22.30 -6.84
CA LYS A 153 -6.58 23.11 -5.62
C LYS A 153 -5.81 22.53 -4.44
N PRO A 154 -5.32 23.36 -3.52
CA PRO A 154 -4.64 22.86 -2.34
C PRO A 154 -5.60 22.08 -1.43
N THR A 155 -5.15 20.92 -0.97
CA THR A 155 -5.82 20.15 0.11
C THR A 155 -5.17 20.39 1.47
N THR A 156 -3.99 21.03 1.49
CA THR A 156 -3.29 21.40 2.73
C THR A 156 -4.15 22.33 3.58
N GLY A 157 -4.27 22.03 4.87
CA GLY A 157 -5.09 22.81 5.82
C GLY A 157 -6.54 22.36 5.93
N ALA A 158 -7.02 21.44 5.09
CA ALA A 158 -8.32 20.81 5.28
C ALA A 158 -8.31 19.94 6.55
N ASN A 159 -9.25 20.19 7.46
CA ASN A 159 -9.40 19.48 8.74
C ASN A 159 -10.70 18.67 8.84
N THR A 160 -11.53 18.72 7.79
CA THR A 160 -12.78 17.96 7.68
C THR A 160 -12.87 17.35 6.29
N PHE A 161 -13.55 16.21 6.17
CA PHE A 161 -13.76 15.55 4.88
C PHE A 161 -14.42 16.48 3.85
N TYR A 162 -15.42 17.25 4.28
CA TYR A 162 -16.13 18.19 3.40
C TYR A 162 -15.35 19.48 3.12
N GLY A 163 -14.25 19.74 3.84
CA GLY A 163 -13.30 20.82 3.55
C GLY A 163 -12.37 20.54 2.38
N LEU A 164 -12.31 19.29 1.90
CA LEU A 164 -11.57 18.93 0.70
C LEU A 164 -12.30 19.39 -0.59
N PRO A 165 -11.56 19.67 -1.68
CA PRO A 165 -12.15 19.87 -3.00
C PRO A 165 -13.06 18.70 -3.39
N LYS A 166 -14.14 18.98 -4.12
CA LYS A 166 -15.17 17.97 -4.43
C LYS A 166 -14.61 16.72 -5.10
N GLN A 167 -13.64 16.87 -6.00
CA GLN A 167 -13.00 15.75 -6.72
C GLN A 167 -11.99 14.98 -5.86
N ALA A 168 -11.55 15.53 -4.73
CA ALA A 168 -10.60 14.90 -3.81
C ALA A 168 -11.30 14.05 -2.72
N ARG A 169 -12.63 14.16 -2.59
CA ARG A 169 -13.48 13.41 -1.65
C ARG A 169 -13.97 12.13 -2.29
#